data_AF-A0A820FWJ2-F1
#
_entry.id   AF-A0A820FWJ2-F1
#
_cell.length_a   1.000
_cell.length_b   1.000
_cell.length_c   1.000
_cell.angle_alpha   90.00
_cell.angle_beta   90.00
_cell.angle_gamma   90.00
#
_symmetry.space_group_name_H-M   'P 1'
#
loop_
_entity.id
_entity.type
_entity.pdbx_description
1 polymer ?
#
loop_
_entity_poly.entity_id
_entity_poly.type
_entity_poly.pdbx_seq_one_letter_code
_entity_poly.pdbx_strand_id
1 'polypeptide(L)'
;MIIVNDAGITPSIGPKRFGPSVLTIKHLPDDIYAILVSHNQFDHLDYFSVKSLNKRYSKRLTWFCGRGTRQWSRRSAFDLNNSLWGSFAVWDATHKFYFAGDTSYTHNISIFRHIGKKYGPFDLSAIPIGAYE
;
A
#
# COMPACT_ATOMS: atom_id res chain seq x y z
N MET A 1 3.36 2.85 6.73
CA MET A 1 2.53 1.89 7.48
C MET A 1 1.07 2.18 7.16
N ILE A 2 0.41 1.33 6.37
CA ILE A 2 -0.99 1.53 6.00
C ILE A 2 -1.86 0.90 7.09
N ILE A 3 -2.69 1.72 7.73
CA ILE A 3 -3.71 1.24 8.67
C ILE A 3 -4.92 0.86 7.83
N VAL A 4 -5.12 -0.44 7.63
CA VAL A 4 -6.36 -1.00 7.07
C VAL A 4 -7.05 -1.75 8.20
N ASN A 5 -8.26 -1.32 8.57
CA ASN A 5 -8.98 -1.97 9.68
C ASN A 5 -9.47 -3.37 9.27
N ASP A 6 -10.20 -3.46 8.15
CA ASP A 6 -10.75 -4.71 7.62
C ASP A 6 -10.58 -4.76 6.09
N ALA A 7 -10.36 -5.97 5.56
CA ALA A 7 -10.24 -6.22 4.13
C ALA A 7 -11.60 -6.70 3.59
N GLY A 8 -12.49 -5.79 3.19
CA GLY A 8 -13.82 -6.17 2.72
C GLY A 8 -14.59 -5.06 2.01
N ILE A 9 -15.65 -5.46 1.29
CA ILE A 9 -16.60 -4.53 0.65
C ILE A 9 -17.33 -3.71 1.73
N THR A 10 -17.58 -4.34 2.88
CA THR A 10 -18.07 -3.71 4.11
C THR A 10 -17.36 -4.35 5.31
N PRO A 11 -17.41 -3.76 6.52
CA PRO A 11 -16.80 -4.36 7.71
C PRO A 11 -17.38 -5.75 8.07
N SER A 12 -18.52 -6.10 7.47
CA SER A 12 -19.21 -7.37 7.69
C SER A 12 -19.04 -8.39 6.56
N ILE A 13 -18.52 -7.98 5.39
CA ILE A 13 -18.42 -8.81 4.18
C ILE A 13 -16.97 -8.75 3.66
N GLY A 14 -16.20 -9.79 3.96
CA GLY A 14 -14.79 -9.94 3.58
C GLY A 14 -13.98 -10.70 4.64
N PRO A 15 -12.72 -11.08 4.35
CA PRO A 15 -11.81 -11.61 5.35
C PRO A 15 -11.66 -10.65 6.53
N LYS A 16 -11.95 -11.16 7.73
CA LYS A 16 -11.75 -10.42 8.98
C LYS A 16 -10.32 -10.61 9.46
N ARG A 17 -9.76 -9.56 10.05
CA ARG A 17 -8.46 -9.64 10.72
C ARG A 17 -8.55 -10.60 11.90
N PHE A 18 -7.52 -11.43 12.10
CA PHE A 18 -7.46 -12.39 13.21
C PHE A 18 -7.30 -11.72 14.60
N GLY A 19 -6.81 -10.47 14.65
CA GLY A 19 -6.68 -9.69 15.87
C GLY A 19 -7.01 -8.21 15.62
N PRO A 20 -7.11 -7.36 16.65
CA PRO A 20 -7.36 -5.93 16.44
C PRO A 20 -6.17 -5.27 15.72
N SER A 21 -6.45 -4.16 15.01
CA SER A 21 -5.36 -3.34 14.46
C SER A 21 -4.50 -2.79 15.60
N VAL A 22 -3.19 -3.02 15.53
CA VAL A 22 -2.21 -2.55 16.53
C VAL A 22 -2.17 -1.02 16.60
N LEU A 23 -2.46 -0.36 15.47
CA LEU A 23 -2.53 1.10 15.39
C LEU A 23 -3.85 1.52 14.76
N THR A 24 -4.45 2.60 15.27
CA THR A 24 -5.64 3.21 14.68
C THR A 24 -5.28 4.57 14.10
N ILE A 25 -6.14 5.11 13.24
CA ILE A 25 -5.93 6.44 12.67
C ILE A 25 -5.73 7.49 13.77
N LYS A 26 -6.32 7.33 14.96
CA LYS A 26 -6.16 8.26 16.10
C LYS A 26 -4.72 8.35 16.62
N HIS A 27 -3.96 7.26 16.54
CA HIS A 27 -2.59 7.19 17.02
C HIS A 27 -1.56 7.73 16.01
N LEU A 28 -1.99 8.08 14.81
CA LEU A 28 -1.10 8.66 13.81
C LEU A 28 -0.67 10.09 14.21
N PRO A 29 0.57 10.48 13.89
CA PRO A 29 1.04 11.87 14.03
C PRO A 29 0.14 12.87 13.30
N ASP A 30 0.06 14.10 13.82
CA ASP A 30 -0.76 15.16 13.23
C ASP A 30 -0.14 15.75 11.95
N ASP A 31 1.14 15.48 11.71
CA ASP A 31 1.94 16.11 10.67
C ASP A 31 2.13 15.26 9.40
N ILE A 32 1.38 14.16 9.25
CA ILE A 32 1.38 13.37 8.02
C ILE A 32 0.85 14.21 6.84
N TYR A 33 1.55 14.13 5.70
CA TYR A 33 1.17 14.82 4.47
C TYR A 33 1.13 13.91 3.23
N ALA A 34 1.62 12.66 3.32
CA ALA A 34 1.67 11.74 2.21
C ALA A 34 1.11 10.36 2.60
N ILE A 35 0.26 9.79 1.74
CA ILE A 35 -0.16 8.38 1.79
C ILE A 35 0.30 7.70 0.50
N LEU A 36 1.01 6.58 0.66
CA LEU A 36 1.45 5.73 -0.44
C LEU A 36 0.53 4.51 -0.52
N VAL A 37 -0.06 4.28 -1.68
CA VAL A 37 -0.94 3.13 -1.93
C VAL A 37 -0.31 2.26 -3.00
N SER A 38 0.16 1.06 -2.62
CA SER A 38 0.84 0.13 -3.53
C SER A 38 -0.08 -0.39 -4.62
N HIS A 39 -1.33 -0.67 -4.26
CA HIS A 39 -2.34 -1.18 -5.16
C HIS A 39 -3.75 -1.09 -4.54
N ASN A 40 -4.79 -1.42 -5.31
CA ASN A 40 -6.18 -1.19 -4.94
C ASN A 40 -6.90 -2.39 -4.29
N GLN A 41 -6.24 -3.39 -3.72
CA GLN A 41 -6.96 -4.47 -3.04
C GLN A 41 -7.47 -3.98 -1.67
N PHE A 42 -8.47 -4.66 -1.11
CA PHE A 42 -9.20 -4.17 0.07
C PHE A 42 -8.34 -4.14 1.34
N ASP A 43 -7.36 -5.03 1.43
CA ASP A 43 -6.33 -5.13 2.47
C ASP A 43 -5.24 -4.05 2.37
N HIS A 44 -5.12 -3.36 1.23
CA HIS A 44 -4.20 -2.23 1.03
C HIS A 44 -4.89 -0.87 0.91
N LEU A 45 -6.19 -0.83 0.62
CA LEU A 45 -6.95 0.41 0.46
C LEU A 45 -8.42 0.24 0.87
N ASP A 46 -8.72 0.51 2.13
CA ASP A 46 -10.07 0.47 2.71
C ASP A 46 -10.77 1.85 2.63
N TYR A 47 -12.04 1.85 2.19
CA TYR A 47 -12.86 3.06 2.08
C TYR A 47 -13.04 3.79 3.41
N PHE A 48 -13.25 3.08 4.51
CA PHE A 48 -13.47 3.70 5.82
C PHE A 48 -12.22 4.39 6.34
N SER A 49 -11.05 3.79 6.11
CA SER A 49 -9.75 4.39 6.40
C SER A 49 -9.50 5.62 5.53
N VAL A 50 -9.77 5.55 4.22
CA VAL A 50 -9.67 6.71 3.31
C VAL A 50 -10.57 7.85 3.79
N LYS A 51 -11.84 7.58 4.11
CA LYS A 51 -12.79 8.57 4.60
C LYS A 51 -12.33 9.19 5.92
N SER A 52 -11.84 8.37 6.85
CA SER A 52 -11.38 8.81 8.16
C SER A 52 -10.08 9.64 8.09
N LEU A 53 -9.14 9.24 7.23
CA LEU A 53 -7.90 9.97 6.97
C LEU A 53 -8.18 11.33 6.31
N ASN A 54 -9.01 11.37 5.27
CA ASN A 54 -9.39 12.63 4.62
C ASN A 54 -10.16 13.54 5.58
N LYS A 55 -11.00 12.98 6.46
CA LYS A 55 -11.68 13.77 7.51
C LYS A 55 -10.69 14.35 8.52
N ARG A 56 -9.66 13.60 8.94
CA ARG A 56 -8.66 14.06 9.92
C ARG A 56 -7.70 15.09 9.33
N TYR A 57 -7.12 14.82 8.17
CA TYR A 57 -6.01 15.60 7.61
C TYR A 57 -6.43 16.60 6.52
N SER A 58 -7.68 16.52 6.02
CA SER A 58 -8.25 17.46 5.05
C SER A 58 -7.35 17.69 3.82
N LYS A 59 -7.29 18.92 3.28
CA LYS A 59 -6.58 19.29 2.04
C LYS A 59 -5.05 19.12 2.09
N ARG A 60 -4.47 18.87 3.27
CA ARG A 60 -3.01 18.70 3.44
C ARG A 60 -2.52 17.35 2.91
N LEU A 61 -3.40 16.35 2.85
CA LEU A 61 -3.03 14.98 2.54
C LEU A 61 -2.90 14.76 1.03
N THR A 62 -1.71 14.37 0.59
CA THR A 62 -1.44 13.98 -0.79
C THR A 62 -1.41 12.47 -0.91
N TRP A 63 -2.21 11.92 -1.83
CA TRP A 63 -2.28 10.49 -2.10
C TRP A 63 -1.45 10.13 -3.32
N PHE A 64 -0.48 9.24 -3.15
CA PHE A 64 0.35 8.70 -4.23
C PHE A 64 -0.14 7.30 -4.58
N CYS A 65 -0.69 7.16 -5.79
CA CYS A 65 -1.18 5.91 -6.35
C CYS A 65 -0.64 5.78 -7.78
N GLY A 66 -0.23 4.59 -8.21
CA GLY A 66 0.17 4.36 -9.60
C GLY A 66 -1.00 4.54 -10.58
N ARG A 67 -0.87 5.41 -11.60
CA ARG A 67 -1.86 5.54 -12.68
C ARG A 67 -1.72 4.38 -13.67
N GLY A 68 -2.78 3.58 -13.81
CA GLY A 68 -2.83 2.22 -14.37
C GLY A 68 -2.22 1.96 -15.77
N THR A 69 -1.54 0.80 -15.91
CA THR A 69 -1.66 -0.15 -17.04
C THR A 69 -1.76 -1.58 -16.47
N ARG A 70 -2.45 -2.49 -17.20
CA ARG A 70 -3.02 -3.79 -16.78
C ARG A 70 -2.14 -4.68 -15.86
N GLN A 71 -2.71 -5.09 -14.71
CA GLN A 71 -2.71 -6.47 -14.15
C GLN A 71 -3.56 -6.56 -12.84
N TRP A 72 -3.86 -7.80 -12.41
CA TRP A 72 -4.92 -8.27 -11.47
C TRP A 72 -5.40 -7.30 -10.35
N SER A 73 -6.37 -6.45 -10.67
CA SER A 73 -6.96 -5.48 -9.72
C SER A 73 -8.50 -5.54 -9.83
N ARG A 74 -9.26 -5.91 -8.79
CA ARG A 74 -10.73 -6.00 -8.89
C ARG A 74 -11.38 -5.57 -7.56
N ARG A 75 -12.22 -4.54 -7.56
CA ARG A 75 -13.05 -4.11 -6.41
C ARG A 75 -14.54 -4.31 -6.63
N SER A 76 -14.95 -4.51 -7.87
CA SER A 76 -16.33 -4.68 -8.33
C SER A 76 -16.42 -5.84 -9.32
N ALA A 77 -17.62 -6.28 -9.66
CA ALA A 77 -17.81 -7.28 -10.71
C ALA A 77 -17.31 -6.80 -12.09
N PHE A 78 -17.10 -5.49 -12.27
CA PHE A 78 -16.88 -4.86 -13.57
C PHE A 78 -15.56 -4.07 -13.72
N ASP A 79 -14.63 -4.12 -12.75
CA ASP A 79 -13.44 -3.24 -12.72
C ASP A 79 -12.09 -3.97 -12.74
N LEU A 80 -12.05 -5.15 -13.36
CA LEU A 80 -10.82 -5.92 -13.58
C LEU A 80 -9.71 -5.07 -14.24
N ASN A 81 -8.58 -4.96 -13.55
CA ASN A 81 -7.29 -4.39 -13.97
C ASN A 81 -7.23 -2.87 -14.18
N ASN A 82 -8.05 -2.09 -13.46
CA ASN A 82 -8.07 -0.63 -13.59
C ASN A 82 -7.05 0.14 -12.70
N SER A 83 -6.18 -0.53 -11.94
CA SER A 83 -5.11 0.13 -11.16
C SER A 83 -3.78 -0.62 -11.20
N LEU A 84 -2.66 0.11 -11.09
CA LEU A 84 -1.32 -0.49 -11.03
C LEU A 84 -1.07 -1.17 -9.69
N TRP A 85 -0.35 -2.28 -9.76
CA TRP A 85 0.44 -2.82 -8.67
C TRP A 85 1.85 -2.23 -8.73
N GLY A 86 2.38 -1.79 -7.59
CA GLY A 86 3.69 -1.18 -7.57
C GLY A 86 4.35 -1.14 -6.19
N SER A 87 5.63 -0.80 -6.24
CA SER A 87 6.46 -0.52 -5.07
C SER A 87 6.80 0.97 -5.01
N PHE A 88 7.21 1.44 -3.84
CA PHE A 88 7.68 2.81 -3.65
C PHE A 88 9.12 2.81 -3.16
N ALA A 89 9.95 3.63 -3.80
CA ALA A 89 11.23 4.06 -3.25
C ALA A 89 11.06 5.52 -2.80
N VAL A 90 11.38 5.80 -1.55
CA VAL A 90 11.25 7.14 -0.94
C VAL A 90 12.57 7.48 -0.29
N TRP A 91 13.07 8.70 -0.50
CA TRP A 91 14.30 9.16 0.12
C TRP A 91 14.24 10.64 0.47
N ASP A 92 15.02 11.00 1.48
CA ASP A 92 15.45 12.37 1.75
C ASP A 92 16.96 12.51 1.49
N ALA A 93 17.58 13.56 2.03
CA ALA A 93 19.01 13.82 1.87
C ALA A 93 19.91 12.78 2.55
N THR A 94 19.38 12.00 3.49
CA THR A 94 20.13 11.16 4.44
C THR A 94 19.63 9.72 4.53
N HIS A 95 18.36 9.45 4.23
CA HIS A 95 17.74 8.14 4.38
C HIS A 95 16.97 7.75 3.13
N LYS A 96 16.95 6.46 2.83
CA LYS A 96 16.24 5.86 1.72
C LYS A 96 15.53 4.58 2.14
N PHE A 97 14.23 4.57 1.90
CA PHE A 97 13.32 3.49 2.25
C PHE A 97 12.67 2.87 1.00
N TYR A 98 12.51 1.56 1.01
CA TYR A 98 11.80 0.81 -0.02
C TYR A 98 10.58 0.08 0.55
N PHE A 99 9.43 0.21 -0.10
CA PHE A 99 8.22 -0.56 0.19
C PHE A 99 7.82 -1.37 -1.03
N ALA A 100 7.90 -2.69 -0.94
CA ALA A 100 7.70 -3.59 -2.08
C ALA A 100 6.22 -3.71 -2.54
N GLY A 101 5.26 -3.35 -1.68
CA GLY A 101 3.87 -3.78 -1.86
C GLY A 101 3.78 -5.31 -1.85
N ASP A 102 2.78 -5.88 -2.53
CA ASP A 102 2.56 -7.34 -2.55
C ASP A 102 3.32 -8.05 -3.67
N THR A 103 4.49 -7.54 -4.03
CA THR A 103 5.25 -8.11 -5.14
C THR A 103 6.04 -9.35 -4.68
N SER A 104 5.81 -10.50 -5.32
CA SER A 104 6.61 -11.72 -5.13
C SER A 104 7.84 -11.75 -6.04
N TYR A 105 8.91 -12.42 -5.61
CA TYR A 105 10.06 -12.70 -6.46
C TYR A 105 9.73 -13.83 -7.44
N THR A 106 9.35 -13.51 -8.68
CA THR A 106 9.20 -14.53 -9.73
C THR A 106 10.52 -14.72 -10.48
N HIS A 107 10.86 -15.96 -10.83
CA HIS A 107 12.15 -16.29 -11.46
C HIS A 107 12.44 -15.53 -12.77
N ASN A 108 11.41 -14.98 -13.43
CA ASN A 108 11.55 -14.19 -14.66
C ASN A 108 11.57 -12.67 -14.44
N ILE A 109 11.37 -12.17 -13.22
CA ILE A 109 11.29 -10.75 -12.91
C ILE A 109 12.49 -10.33 -12.06
N SER A 110 13.52 -9.82 -12.74
CA SER A 110 14.71 -9.23 -12.11
C SER A 110 14.48 -7.81 -11.56
N ILE A 111 13.22 -7.43 -11.30
CA ILE A 111 12.85 -6.04 -10.99
C ILE A 111 13.52 -5.53 -9.72
N PHE A 112 13.62 -6.35 -8.68
CA PHE A 112 14.28 -5.97 -7.42
C PHE A 112 15.77 -5.71 -7.62
N ARG A 113 16.44 -6.50 -8.47
CA ARG A 113 17.85 -6.28 -8.81
C ARG A 113 18.01 -4.98 -9.59
N HIS A 114 17.11 -4.68 -10.52
CA HIS A 114 17.12 -3.43 -11.27
C HIS A 114 16.86 -2.21 -10.36
N ILE A 115 15.89 -2.30 -9.46
CA ILE A 115 15.58 -1.26 -8.46
C ILE A 115 16.78 -1.05 -7.54
N GLY A 116 17.38 -2.12 -7.02
CA GLY A 116 18.55 -2.04 -6.15
C GLY A 116 19.76 -1.41 -6.86
N LYS A 117 20.00 -1.76 -8.12
CA LYS A 117 21.08 -1.14 -8.93
C LYS A 117 20.81 0.33 -9.24
N LYS A 118 19.57 0.70 -9.56
CA LYS A 118 19.23 2.04 -10.03
C LYS A 118 19.02 3.04 -8.89
N TYR A 119 18.40 2.58 -7.81
CA TYR A 119 17.93 3.44 -6.73
C TYR A 119 18.59 3.11 -5.38
N GLY A 120 19.28 1.98 -5.23
CA GLY A 120 19.98 1.65 -3.98
C GLY A 120 21.26 2.49 -3.75
N PRO A 121 21.98 2.24 -2.64
CA PRO A 121 21.56 1.38 -1.53
C PRO A 121 20.37 1.98 -0.77
N PHE A 122 19.59 1.11 -0.13
CA PHE A 122 18.45 1.46 0.74
C PHE A 122 18.85 1.18 2.18
N ASP A 123 18.49 2.06 3.11
CA ASP A 123 18.74 1.88 4.55
C ASP A 123 17.74 0.91 5.17
N LEU A 124 16.50 0.91 4.66
CA LEU A 124 15.43 0.04 5.14
C LEU A 124 14.52 -0.41 3.99
N SER A 125 14.08 -1.66 4.06
CA SER A 125 13.11 -2.24 3.11
C SER A 125 12.00 -2.99 3.83
N ALA A 126 10.75 -2.73 3.44
CA ALA A 126 9.58 -3.48 3.88
C ALA A 126 9.10 -4.39 2.74
N ILE A 127 9.21 -5.70 2.95
CA ILE A 127 8.96 -6.76 1.97
C ILE A 127 7.91 -7.72 2.55
N PRO A 128 6.85 -8.10 1.81
CA PRO A 128 5.86 -9.05 2.27
C PRO A 128 6.49 -10.44 2.45
N ILE A 129 5.97 -11.23 3.40
CA ILE A 129 6.43 -12.59 3.70
C ILE A 129 5.27 -13.58 3.92
N GLY A 130 4.05 -13.26 3.50
CA GLY A 130 2.88 -14.13 3.66
C GLY A 130 2.04 -14.28 2.38
N ALA A 131 0.98 -15.09 2.45
CA ALA A 131 0.04 -15.38 1.35
C ALA A 131 0.68 -16.04 0.11
N TYR A 132 1.44 -17.12 0.32
CA TYR A 132 2.12 -17.87 -0.75
C TYR A 132 1.62 -19.31 -0.95
N GLU A 133 0.60 -19.73 -0.21
CA GLU A 133 0.01 -21.09 -0.26
C GLU A 133 -1.36 -21.10 -0.93
#